data_AF-A0A815TJN8-F1
#
_entry.id   AF-A0A815TJN8-F1
#
_cell.length_a   1.000
_cell.length_b   1.000
_cell.length_c   1.000
_cell.angle_alpha   90.00
_cell.angle_beta   90.00
_cell.angle_gamma   90.00
#
_symmetry.space_group_name_H-M   'P 1'
#
loop_
_entity.id
_entity.type
_entity.pdbx_description
1 polymer ?
#
loop_
_entity_poly.entity_id
_entity_poly.type
_entity_poly.pdbx_seq_one_letter_code
_entity_poly.pdbx_strand_id
1 'polypeptide(L)'
;MSLLNFSPSPYKYTDKLRKFDEDTTIALKYDLNYTQQIISDEKTCMNRLNILLNMINQCEQCVNEVRNVFDLFFLHRIFDELKQNYENEYKKYRLGDLAIPILHPQLKQYLSSNWNIYNDNHKLIEFFSKWKQILEDDTIDLIIDNSIQSKENMDSYHRLVWDVYMPFLRKSILEWNPRQPDHLIDFIKQWMPYLPQWIIDKYIHGFIHAQALHNWQPSDLSAKAVLLPWQKVFKQETWNAFMNKYIVSKLISTMQQFIIDPREQILDPWHWFIAWYDMVPLS
;
A
#
# COMPACT_ATOMS: atom_id res chain seq x y z
N MET A 1 15.24 -58.16 74.84
CA MET A 1 15.61 -57.01 74.00
C MET A 1 14.36 -56.45 73.35
N SER A 2 14.15 -55.17 73.56
CA SER A 2 13.06 -54.33 73.10
C SER A 2 13.06 -54.21 71.57
N LEU A 3 11.93 -54.50 70.91
CA LEU A 3 11.57 -53.87 69.63
C LEU A 3 10.05 -53.71 69.58
N LEU A 4 9.58 -52.61 70.17
CA LEU A 4 8.28 -52.01 69.89
C LEU A 4 8.27 -51.56 68.42
N ASN A 5 7.99 -52.47 67.49
CA ASN A 5 7.57 -52.08 66.15
C ASN A 5 6.11 -51.62 66.26
N PHE A 6 5.96 -50.33 66.59
CA PHE A 6 4.73 -49.58 66.32
C PHE A 6 4.47 -49.64 64.82
N SER A 7 3.73 -50.67 64.39
CA SER A 7 3.07 -50.65 63.10
C SER A 7 2.18 -49.41 63.05
N PRO A 8 2.31 -48.53 62.05
CA PRO A 8 1.46 -47.35 61.96
C PRO A 8 0.00 -47.82 61.90
N SER A 9 -0.78 -47.38 62.89
CA SER A 9 -2.21 -47.64 63.02
C SER A 9 -2.92 -47.64 61.64
N PRO A 10 -3.77 -48.62 61.31
CA PRO A 10 -4.47 -48.71 60.02
C PRO A 10 -5.29 -47.44 59.68
N TYR A 11 -5.63 -46.67 60.69
CA TYR A 11 -6.24 -45.34 60.59
C TYR A 11 -5.33 -44.30 59.91
N LYS A 12 -4.00 -44.35 60.12
CA LYS A 12 -3.05 -43.44 59.45
C LYS A 12 -2.86 -43.76 57.97
N TYR A 13 -3.01 -45.03 57.58
CA TYR A 13 -2.89 -45.46 56.18
C TYR A 13 -4.14 -45.07 55.39
N THR A 14 -5.32 -45.28 55.98
CA THR A 14 -6.61 -44.88 55.41
C THR A 14 -6.76 -43.37 55.31
N ASP A 15 -6.28 -42.59 56.28
CA ASP A 15 -6.26 -41.12 56.17
C ASP A 15 -5.30 -40.60 55.09
N LYS A 16 -4.17 -41.27 54.86
CA LYS A 16 -3.24 -40.90 53.78
C LYS A 16 -3.83 -41.21 52.40
N LEU A 17 -4.49 -42.37 52.25
CA LEU A 17 -5.23 -42.70 51.03
C LEU A 17 -6.35 -41.69 50.78
N ARG A 18 -7.15 -41.37 51.81
CA ARG A 18 -8.23 -40.39 51.70
C ARG A 18 -7.70 -39.01 51.28
N LYS A 19 -6.58 -38.55 51.85
CA LYS A 19 -5.95 -37.29 51.43
C LYS A 19 -5.41 -37.35 50.00
N PHE A 20 -4.82 -38.47 49.59
CA PHE A 20 -4.38 -38.66 48.21
C PHE A 20 -5.57 -38.65 47.23
N ASP A 21 -6.68 -39.29 47.59
CA ASP A 21 -7.92 -39.29 46.82
C ASP A 21 -8.54 -37.88 46.78
N GLU A 22 -8.47 -37.12 47.87
CA GLU A 22 -8.88 -35.71 47.93
C GLU A 22 -7.98 -34.82 47.06
N ASP A 23 -6.66 -34.96 47.14
CA ASP A 23 -5.71 -34.19 46.34
C ASP A 23 -5.83 -34.51 44.84
N THR A 24 -6.04 -35.79 44.49
CA THR A 24 -6.28 -36.21 43.10
C THR A 24 -7.64 -35.75 42.59
N THR A 25 -8.70 -35.78 43.40
CA THR A 25 -10.00 -35.23 43.00
C THR A 25 -9.94 -33.71 42.85
N ILE A 26 -9.19 -32.99 43.68
CA ILE A 26 -8.95 -31.56 43.54
C ILE A 26 -8.18 -31.26 42.24
N ALA A 27 -7.10 -32.01 41.95
CA ALA A 27 -6.31 -31.84 40.73
C ALA A 27 -7.15 -32.11 39.46
N LEU A 28 -7.89 -33.23 39.43
CA LEU A 28 -8.78 -33.57 38.32
C LEU A 28 -9.88 -32.53 38.13
N LYS A 29 -10.38 -31.92 39.21
CA LYS A 29 -11.40 -30.88 39.13
C LYS A 29 -10.85 -29.56 38.59
N TYR A 30 -9.61 -29.23 38.92
CA TYR A 30 -8.89 -28.11 38.31
C TYR A 30 -8.67 -28.36 36.81
N ASP A 31 -8.19 -29.54 36.43
CA ASP A 31 -7.96 -29.91 35.03
C ASP A 31 -9.26 -29.94 34.21
N LEU A 32 -10.36 -30.39 34.82
CA LEU A 32 -11.68 -30.40 34.21
C LEU A 32 -12.18 -28.97 33.96
N ASN A 33 -12.08 -28.09 34.96
CA ASN A 33 -12.45 -26.69 34.81
C ASN A 33 -11.58 -25.97 33.77
N TYR A 34 -10.27 -26.24 33.77
CA TYR A 34 -9.33 -25.69 32.80
C TYR A 34 -9.67 -26.14 31.37
N THR A 35 -9.92 -27.44 31.18
CA THR A 35 -10.30 -27.99 29.87
C THR A 35 -11.66 -27.44 29.41
N GLN A 36 -12.63 -27.27 30.32
CA GLN A 36 -13.92 -26.65 30.01
C GLN A 36 -13.78 -25.19 29.56
N GLN A 37 -12.87 -24.44 30.19
CA GLN A 37 -12.59 -23.07 29.80
C GLN A 37 -11.98 -23.01 28.39
N ILE A 38 -11.02 -23.89 28.08
CA ILE A 38 -10.46 -24.01 26.71
C ILE A 38 -11.55 -24.32 25.69
N ILE A 39 -12.42 -25.29 25.98
CA ILE A 39 -13.52 -25.66 25.07
C ILE A 39 -14.48 -24.48 24.85
N SER A 40 -14.78 -23.72 25.90
CA SER A 40 -15.59 -22.50 25.80
C SER A 40 -14.92 -21.47 24.89
N ASP A 41 -13.63 -21.22 25.10
CA ASP A 41 -12.85 -20.26 24.32
C ASP A 41 -12.77 -20.68 22.85
N GLU A 42 -12.47 -21.95 22.58
CA GLU A 42 -12.48 -22.54 21.23
C GLU A 42 -13.85 -22.44 20.56
N LYS A 43 -14.94 -22.65 21.31
CA LYS A 43 -16.30 -22.52 20.78
C LYS A 43 -16.64 -21.07 20.42
N THR A 44 -16.21 -20.09 21.22
CA THR A 44 -16.34 -18.67 20.83
C THR A 44 -15.51 -18.34 19.60
N CYS A 45 -14.32 -18.94 19.46
CA CYS A 45 -13.47 -18.79 18.28
C CYS A 45 -14.14 -19.37 17.03
N MET A 46 -14.68 -20.59 17.10
CA MET A 46 -15.42 -21.21 16.00
C MET A 46 -16.65 -20.38 15.60
N ASN A 47 -17.39 -19.83 16.55
CA ASN A 47 -18.53 -18.97 16.24
C ASN A 47 -18.10 -17.70 15.50
N ARG A 48 -17.00 -17.07 15.91
CA ARG A 48 -16.43 -15.90 15.21
C ARG A 48 -15.98 -16.26 13.80
N LEU A 49 -15.26 -17.37 13.61
CA LEU A 49 -14.83 -17.84 12.29
C LEU A 49 -16.01 -18.17 11.37
N ASN A 50 -17.10 -18.76 11.88
CA ASN A 50 -18.30 -19.01 11.09
C ASN A 50 -18.99 -17.72 10.66
N ILE A 51 -19.00 -16.70 11.52
CA ILE A 51 -19.51 -15.37 11.16
C ILE A 51 -18.64 -14.76 10.04
N LEU A 52 -17.31 -14.85 10.14
CA LEU A 52 -16.39 -14.41 9.08
C LEU A 52 -16.62 -15.16 7.77
N LEU A 53 -16.75 -16.48 7.82
CA LEU A 53 -17.03 -17.32 6.63
C LEU A 53 -18.36 -16.95 5.98
N ASN A 54 -19.40 -16.68 6.76
CA ASN A 54 -20.67 -16.22 6.21
C ASN A 54 -20.55 -14.86 5.53
N MET A 55 -19.79 -13.91 6.11
CA MET A 55 -19.55 -12.62 5.47
C MET A 55 -18.72 -12.77 4.18
N ILE A 56 -17.73 -13.67 4.15
CA ILE A 56 -16.97 -13.97 2.93
C ILE A 56 -17.87 -14.60 1.86
N ASN A 57 -18.72 -15.56 2.23
CA ASN A 57 -19.70 -16.16 1.30
C ASN A 57 -20.67 -15.11 0.75
N GLN A 58 -21.10 -14.15 1.57
CA GLN A 58 -21.90 -13.01 1.10
C GLN A 58 -21.12 -12.14 0.10
N CYS A 59 -19.83 -11.89 0.35
CA CYS A 59 -18.97 -11.19 -0.60
C CYS A 59 -18.85 -11.94 -1.94
N GLU A 60 -18.64 -13.26 -1.91
CA GLU A 60 -18.59 -14.09 -3.13
C GLU A 60 -19.91 -14.07 -3.91
N GLN A 61 -21.04 -14.15 -3.21
CA GLN A 61 -22.36 -14.06 -3.83
C GLN A 61 -22.57 -12.69 -4.50
N CYS A 62 -22.17 -11.60 -3.84
CA CYS A 62 -22.23 -10.27 -4.44
C CYS A 62 -21.40 -10.21 -5.73
N VAL A 63 -20.21 -10.79 -5.78
CA VAL A 63 -19.38 -10.78 -7.00
C VAL A 63 -20.05 -11.45 -8.19
N ASN A 64 -20.82 -12.52 -7.96
CA ASN A 64 -21.52 -13.24 -9.01
C ASN A 64 -22.73 -12.45 -9.58
N GLU A 65 -23.30 -11.53 -8.81
CA GLU A 65 -24.48 -10.75 -9.20
C GLU A 65 -24.14 -9.34 -9.69
N VAL A 66 -22.92 -8.85 -9.43
CA VAL A 66 -22.53 -7.46 -9.70
C VAL A 66 -22.32 -7.21 -11.20
N ARG A 67 -23.07 -6.23 -11.72
CA ARG A 67 -22.90 -5.67 -13.09
C ARG A 67 -22.06 -4.39 -13.10
N ASN A 68 -21.93 -3.70 -11.95
CA ASN A 68 -21.23 -2.43 -11.81
C ASN A 68 -20.41 -2.36 -10.52
N VAL A 69 -19.16 -1.91 -10.61
CA VAL A 69 -18.23 -1.70 -9.49
C VAL A 69 -18.84 -0.90 -8.35
N PHE A 70 -19.73 0.05 -8.65
CA PHE A 70 -20.33 0.89 -7.61
C PHE A 70 -21.39 0.16 -6.77
N ASP A 71 -21.91 -0.97 -7.22
CA ASP A 71 -22.75 -1.83 -6.37
C ASP A 71 -21.91 -2.43 -5.22
N LEU A 72 -20.58 -2.43 -5.36
CA LEU A 72 -19.62 -2.84 -4.33
C LEU A 72 -19.46 -1.80 -3.20
N PHE A 73 -20.17 -0.67 -3.21
CA PHE A 73 -20.22 0.23 -2.05
C PHE A 73 -20.70 -0.49 -0.78
N PHE A 74 -21.56 -1.50 -0.92
CA PHE A 74 -21.98 -2.35 0.20
C PHE A 74 -20.83 -3.18 0.79
N LEU A 75 -19.87 -3.63 -0.03
CA LEU A 75 -18.71 -4.38 0.46
C LEU A 75 -17.84 -3.57 1.41
N HIS A 76 -17.75 -2.25 1.21
CA HIS A 76 -17.02 -1.38 2.12
C HIS A 76 -17.62 -1.44 3.52
N ARG A 77 -18.96 -1.51 3.63
CA ARG A 77 -19.63 -1.62 4.93
C ARG A 77 -19.34 -2.95 5.61
N ILE A 78 -19.34 -4.04 4.85
CA ILE A 78 -18.98 -5.36 5.39
C ILE A 78 -17.53 -5.37 5.87
N PHE A 79 -16.59 -4.86 5.08
CA PHE A 79 -15.19 -4.81 5.46
C PHE A 79 -14.92 -3.84 6.63
N ASP A 80 -15.65 -2.74 6.73
CA ASP A 80 -15.58 -1.82 7.87
C ASP A 80 -16.14 -2.47 9.16
N GLU A 81 -17.31 -3.13 9.08
CA GLU A 81 -17.85 -3.92 10.20
C GLU A 81 -16.91 -5.06 10.62
N LEU A 82 -16.22 -5.69 9.67
CA LEU A 82 -15.21 -6.71 9.93
C LEU A 82 -13.97 -6.12 10.63
N LYS A 83 -13.48 -4.96 10.18
CA LYS A 83 -12.31 -4.29 10.78
C LYS A 83 -12.62 -3.81 12.21
N GLN A 84 -13.80 -3.23 12.43
CA GLN A 84 -14.18 -2.68 13.74
C GLN A 84 -14.50 -3.78 14.79
N ASN A 85 -15.17 -4.85 14.39
CA ASN A 85 -15.61 -5.88 15.34
C ASN A 85 -14.59 -7.03 15.53
N TYR A 86 -13.70 -7.25 14.54
CA TYR A 86 -12.81 -8.42 14.49
C TYR A 86 -11.38 -8.05 14.03
N GLU A 87 -10.80 -6.97 14.58
CA GLU A 87 -9.48 -6.46 14.17
C GLU A 87 -8.36 -7.52 14.28
N ASN A 88 -8.35 -8.32 15.34
CA ASN A 88 -7.31 -9.33 15.58
C ASN A 88 -7.34 -10.43 14.51
N GLU A 89 -8.53 -10.92 14.18
CA GLU A 89 -8.74 -11.91 13.13
C GLU A 89 -8.49 -11.30 11.75
N TYR A 90 -8.90 -10.04 11.51
CA TYR A 90 -8.66 -9.32 10.27
C TYR A 90 -7.16 -9.22 9.94
N LYS A 91 -6.35 -8.85 10.93
CA LYS A 91 -4.89 -8.78 10.81
C LYS A 91 -4.26 -10.17 10.71
N LYS A 92 -4.68 -11.12 11.55
CA LYS A 92 -4.13 -12.49 11.59
C LYS A 92 -4.32 -13.24 10.28
N TYR A 93 -5.49 -13.08 9.64
CA TYR A 93 -5.82 -13.78 8.39
C TYR A 93 -5.62 -12.93 7.13
N ARG A 94 -5.08 -11.70 7.27
CA ARG A 94 -4.92 -10.74 6.16
C ARG A 94 -6.19 -10.61 5.33
N LEU A 95 -7.35 -10.48 5.98
CA LEU A 95 -8.64 -10.46 5.29
C LEU A 95 -8.75 -9.30 4.28
N GLY A 96 -7.98 -8.23 4.46
CA GLY A 96 -7.84 -7.15 3.47
C GLY A 96 -7.34 -7.62 2.10
N ASP A 97 -6.53 -8.68 2.03
CA ASP A 97 -6.07 -9.24 0.76
C ASP A 97 -7.20 -9.91 -0.03
N LEU A 98 -8.30 -10.32 0.62
CA LEU A 98 -9.48 -10.85 -0.06
C LEU A 98 -10.22 -9.79 -0.89
N ALA A 99 -10.07 -8.52 -0.53
CA ALA A 99 -10.65 -7.43 -1.30
C ALA A 99 -10.04 -7.37 -2.71
N ILE A 100 -8.77 -7.74 -2.87
CA ILE A 100 -8.05 -7.64 -4.15
C ILE A 100 -8.67 -8.52 -5.24
N PRO A 101 -8.82 -9.85 -5.08
CA PRO A 101 -9.42 -10.70 -6.11
C PRO A 101 -10.88 -10.35 -6.40
N ILE A 102 -11.60 -9.78 -5.42
CA ILE A 102 -12.99 -9.33 -5.59
C ILE A 102 -13.06 -8.04 -6.42
N LEU A 103 -12.26 -7.04 -6.05
CA LEU A 103 -12.33 -5.70 -6.63
C LEU A 103 -11.58 -5.61 -7.96
N HIS A 104 -10.47 -6.34 -8.11
CA HIS A 104 -9.61 -6.26 -9.29
C HIS A 104 -10.35 -6.48 -10.62
N PRO A 105 -11.09 -7.59 -10.85
CA PRO A 105 -11.76 -7.81 -12.14
C PRO A 105 -12.79 -6.73 -12.45
N GLN A 106 -13.56 -6.33 -11.45
CA GLN A 106 -14.62 -5.33 -11.57
C GLN A 106 -14.04 -3.94 -11.87
N LEU A 107 -13.07 -3.48 -11.07
CA LEU A 107 -12.41 -2.20 -11.30
C LEU A 107 -11.68 -2.16 -12.64
N LYS A 108 -10.99 -3.24 -13.00
CA LYS A 108 -10.28 -3.31 -14.29
C LYS A 108 -11.26 -3.20 -15.45
N GLN A 109 -12.43 -3.84 -15.38
CA GLN A 109 -13.46 -3.74 -16.41
C GLN A 109 -13.99 -2.30 -16.51
N TYR A 110 -14.34 -1.67 -15.39
CA TYR A 110 -14.84 -0.30 -15.38
C TYR A 110 -13.82 0.71 -15.91
N LEU A 111 -12.57 0.62 -15.43
CA LEU A 111 -11.50 1.49 -15.89
C LEU A 111 -11.24 1.26 -17.39
N SER A 112 -11.24 0.02 -17.88
CA SER A 112 -11.07 -0.23 -19.32
C SER A 112 -12.14 0.44 -20.19
N SER A 113 -13.38 0.57 -19.71
CA SER A 113 -14.48 1.17 -20.48
C SER A 113 -14.59 2.69 -20.31
N ASN A 114 -14.28 3.22 -19.13
CA ASN A 114 -14.59 4.61 -18.76
C ASN A 114 -13.37 5.47 -18.44
N TRP A 115 -12.15 4.92 -18.53
CA TRP A 115 -10.93 5.65 -18.20
C TRP A 115 -10.66 6.78 -19.19
N ASN A 116 -10.65 8.01 -18.67
CA ASN A 116 -10.22 9.18 -19.38
C ASN A 116 -9.66 10.21 -18.39
N ILE A 117 -8.50 10.79 -18.72
CA ILE A 117 -7.88 11.89 -17.96
C ILE A 117 -8.74 13.17 -17.96
N TYR A 118 -9.61 13.33 -18.96
CA TYR A 118 -10.50 14.49 -19.10
C TYR A 118 -11.86 14.30 -18.41
N ASN A 119 -12.21 13.09 -18.00
CA ASN A 119 -13.50 12.83 -17.35
C ASN A 119 -13.42 13.08 -15.85
N ASP A 120 -14.54 13.50 -15.28
CA ASP A 120 -14.70 13.60 -13.84
C ASP A 120 -14.67 12.20 -13.19
N ASN A 121 -13.64 11.96 -12.37
CA ASN A 121 -13.41 10.71 -11.68
C ASN A 121 -13.86 10.74 -10.21
N HIS A 122 -14.70 11.70 -9.80
CA HIS A 122 -15.14 11.87 -8.41
C HIS A 122 -15.65 10.58 -7.76
N LYS A 123 -16.46 9.77 -8.46
CA LYS A 123 -16.97 8.50 -7.93
C LYS A 123 -15.88 7.45 -7.71
N LEU A 124 -14.90 7.38 -8.61
CA LEU A 124 -13.75 6.49 -8.45
C LEU A 124 -12.88 6.95 -7.29
N ILE A 125 -12.65 8.26 -7.17
CA ILE A 125 -11.87 8.83 -6.07
C ILE A 125 -12.54 8.56 -4.72
N GLU A 126 -13.86 8.74 -4.62
CA GLU A 126 -14.60 8.42 -3.40
C GLU A 126 -14.50 6.93 -3.05
N PHE A 127 -14.59 6.05 -4.07
CA PHE A 127 -14.41 4.61 -3.89
C PHE A 127 -13.00 4.27 -3.38
N PHE A 128 -11.94 4.77 -4.03
CA PHE A 128 -10.56 4.54 -3.59
C PHE A 128 -10.31 5.16 -2.21
N SER A 129 -10.90 6.30 -1.88
CA SER A 129 -10.80 6.92 -0.56
C SER A 129 -11.37 6.03 0.54
N LYS A 130 -12.55 5.42 0.32
CA LYS A 130 -13.16 4.53 1.30
C LYS A 130 -12.36 3.25 1.45
N TRP A 131 -11.89 2.66 0.35
CA TRP A 131 -11.02 1.47 0.41
C TRP A 131 -9.66 1.77 1.02
N LYS A 132 -9.11 2.96 0.83
CA LYS A 132 -7.88 3.41 1.49
C LYS A 132 -8.06 3.35 3.01
N GLN A 133 -9.11 3.96 3.55
CA GLN A 133 -9.40 3.94 4.99
C GLN A 133 -9.56 2.52 5.57
N ILE A 134 -10.11 1.60 4.77
CA ILE A 134 -10.36 0.21 5.19
C ILE A 134 -9.09 -0.64 5.10
N LEU A 135 -8.37 -0.56 3.98
CA LEU A 135 -7.27 -1.48 3.64
C LEU A 135 -5.89 -0.96 4.04
N GLU A 136 -5.73 0.35 4.24
CA GLU A 136 -4.45 0.91 4.68
C GLU A 136 -4.24 0.55 6.16
N ASP A 137 -3.19 -0.23 6.41
CA ASP A 137 -2.66 -0.49 7.74
C ASP A 137 -1.52 0.50 8.03
N ASP A 138 -1.73 1.39 9.01
CA ASP A 138 -0.80 2.46 9.43
C ASP A 138 0.63 1.99 9.75
N THR A 139 0.84 0.69 9.93
CA THR A 139 2.13 0.10 10.32
C THR A 139 3.12 -0.02 9.16
N ILE A 140 2.64 -0.03 7.91
CA ILE A 140 3.50 -0.35 6.76
C ILE A 140 4.16 0.90 6.16
N ASP A 141 3.54 2.09 6.28
CA ASP A 141 4.08 3.33 5.71
C ASP A 141 5.48 3.72 6.22
N LEU A 142 5.84 3.32 7.44
CA LEU A 142 7.18 3.58 8.02
C LEU A 142 8.29 2.67 7.46
N ILE A 143 7.94 1.55 6.81
CA ILE A 143 8.91 0.54 6.37
C ILE A 143 9.24 0.66 4.87
N ILE A 144 8.35 1.28 4.08
CA ILE A 144 8.36 1.21 2.62
C ILE A 144 9.55 1.91 1.94
N ASP A 145 10.18 2.90 2.58
CA ASP A 145 11.23 3.70 1.92
C ASP A 145 12.42 2.86 1.45
N ASN A 146 12.78 1.79 2.17
CA ASN A 146 13.98 1.00 1.89
C ASN A 146 13.74 -0.48 1.47
N SER A 147 12.51 -0.99 1.49
CA SER A 147 12.28 -2.45 1.40
C SER A 147 11.18 -2.92 0.44
N ILE A 148 10.87 -2.20 -0.64
CA ILE A 148 10.09 -2.80 -1.74
C ILE A 148 10.98 -3.79 -2.51
N GLN A 149 11.26 -4.95 -1.90
CA GLN A 149 11.98 -6.06 -2.52
C GLN A 149 11.01 -7.13 -3.07
N SER A 150 9.73 -7.16 -2.63
CA SER A 150 8.74 -8.13 -3.12
C SER A 150 7.29 -7.60 -3.05
N LYS A 151 6.45 -7.99 -4.03
CA LYS A 151 4.99 -7.72 -4.06
C LYS A 151 4.23 -8.30 -2.86
N GLU A 152 4.83 -9.25 -2.14
CA GLU A 152 4.22 -10.00 -1.03
C GLU A 152 4.14 -9.18 0.27
N ASN A 153 5.04 -8.21 0.43
CA ASN A 153 5.08 -7.30 1.58
C ASN A 153 4.35 -5.96 1.33
N MET A 154 3.71 -5.82 0.17
CA MET A 154 2.87 -4.65 -0.10
C MET A 154 1.58 -4.76 0.70
N ASP A 155 1.19 -3.64 1.31
CA ASP A 155 -0.13 -3.42 1.88
C ASP A 155 -1.24 -3.75 0.87
N SER A 156 -2.39 -4.21 1.36
CA SER A 156 -3.51 -4.64 0.51
C SER A 156 -4.03 -3.50 -0.36
N TYR A 157 -4.08 -2.27 0.17
CA TYR A 157 -4.43 -1.08 -0.61
C TYR A 157 -3.36 -0.77 -1.68
N HIS A 158 -2.09 -0.83 -1.29
CA HIS A 158 -0.97 -0.55 -2.19
C HIS A 158 -0.95 -1.52 -3.38
N ARG A 159 -1.23 -2.80 -3.13
CA ARG A 159 -1.35 -3.81 -4.18
C ARG A 159 -2.55 -3.54 -5.10
N LEU A 160 -3.70 -3.16 -4.55
CA LEU A 160 -4.88 -2.80 -5.34
C LEU A 160 -4.57 -1.63 -6.28
N VAL A 161 -4.01 -0.53 -5.78
CA VAL A 161 -3.61 0.63 -6.59
C VAL A 161 -2.58 0.24 -7.65
N TRP A 162 -1.59 -0.57 -7.26
CA TRP A 162 -0.53 -0.99 -8.16
C TRP A 162 -0.99 -1.88 -9.32
N ASP A 163 -1.84 -2.87 -9.06
CA ASP A 163 -2.25 -3.83 -10.08
C ASP A 163 -3.43 -3.30 -10.92
N VAL A 164 -4.30 -2.46 -10.34
CA VAL A 164 -5.51 -1.95 -11.01
C VAL A 164 -5.31 -0.57 -11.60
N TYR A 165 -4.89 0.42 -10.80
CA TYR A 165 -4.85 1.82 -11.22
C TYR A 165 -3.61 2.16 -12.06
N MET A 166 -2.43 1.69 -11.64
CA MET A 166 -1.17 2.05 -12.29
C MET A 166 -1.04 1.66 -13.76
N PRO A 167 -1.55 0.52 -14.26
CA PRO A 167 -1.50 0.21 -15.69
C PRO A 167 -2.20 1.27 -16.56
N PHE A 168 -3.34 1.80 -16.12
CA PHE A 168 -4.08 2.84 -16.84
C PHE A 168 -3.39 4.19 -16.73
N LEU A 169 -2.89 4.55 -15.54
CA LEU A 169 -2.11 5.77 -15.38
C LEU A 169 -0.86 5.77 -16.27
N ARG A 170 -0.11 4.67 -16.29
CA ARG A 170 1.07 4.52 -17.15
C ARG A 170 0.72 4.71 -18.62
N LYS A 171 -0.34 4.06 -19.09
CA LYS A 171 -0.82 4.21 -20.46
C LYS A 171 -1.15 5.68 -20.76
N SER A 172 -1.86 6.36 -19.86
CA SER A 172 -2.18 7.78 -20.05
C SER A 172 -0.97 8.70 -20.04
N ILE A 173 0.04 8.44 -19.20
CA ILE A 173 1.28 9.23 -19.22
C ILE A 173 2.07 9.00 -20.52
N LEU A 174 2.06 7.77 -21.05
CA LEU A 174 2.70 7.47 -22.33
C LEU A 174 1.98 8.10 -23.53
N GLU A 175 0.64 8.19 -23.48
CA GLU A 175 -0.19 8.82 -24.51
C GLU A 175 -0.29 10.35 -24.35
N TRP A 176 0.10 10.88 -23.19
CA TRP A 176 0.05 12.31 -22.90
C TRP A 176 1.04 13.10 -23.75
N ASN A 177 0.58 14.25 -24.24
CA ASN A 177 1.38 15.20 -24.97
C ASN A 177 2.10 16.15 -24.00
N PRO A 178 3.44 16.12 -23.91
CA PRO A 178 4.20 16.94 -22.97
C PRO A 178 3.94 18.45 -23.10
N ARG A 179 3.55 18.92 -24.30
CA ARG A 179 3.28 20.35 -24.57
C ARG A 179 2.03 20.90 -23.89
N GLN A 180 1.15 20.04 -23.38
CA GLN A 180 -0.07 20.43 -22.66
C GLN A 180 -0.09 19.78 -21.28
N PRO A 181 0.68 20.30 -20.31
CA PRO A 181 0.83 19.68 -19.00
C PRO A 181 -0.38 19.87 -18.08
N ASP A 182 -1.20 20.90 -18.28
CA ASP A 182 -2.21 21.33 -17.31
C ASP A 182 -3.22 20.23 -16.96
N HIS A 183 -3.76 19.52 -17.97
CA HIS A 183 -4.75 18.47 -17.75
C HIS A 183 -4.21 17.27 -16.96
N LEU A 184 -2.98 16.84 -17.26
CA LEU A 184 -2.36 15.73 -16.53
C LEU A 184 -1.98 16.16 -15.10
N ILE A 185 -1.55 17.41 -14.93
CA ILE A 185 -1.25 17.97 -13.61
C ILE A 185 -2.49 18.00 -12.73
N ASP A 186 -3.61 18.53 -13.24
CA ASP A 186 -4.85 18.62 -12.46
C ASP A 186 -5.39 17.24 -12.13
N PHE A 187 -5.36 16.32 -13.10
CA PHE A 187 -5.72 14.92 -12.88
C PHE A 187 -4.85 14.28 -11.78
N ILE A 188 -3.52 14.39 -11.87
CA ILE A 188 -2.62 13.81 -10.87
C ILE A 188 -2.86 14.44 -9.50
N LYS A 189 -2.97 15.77 -9.40
CA LYS A 189 -3.26 16.47 -8.14
C LYS A 189 -4.55 15.98 -7.48
N GLN A 190 -5.58 15.70 -8.26
CA GLN A 190 -6.85 15.16 -7.75
C GLN A 190 -6.65 13.78 -7.11
N TRP A 191 -5.77 12.95 -7.68
CA TRP A 191 -5.50 11.59 -7.19
C TRP A 191 -4.42 11.50 -6.12
N MET A 192 -3.46 12.43 -6.07
CA MET A 192 -2.32 12.40 -5.12
C MET A 192 -2.69 12.09 -3.67
N PRO A 193 -3.75 12.68 -3.06
CA PRO A 193 -4.10 12.40 -1.65
C PRO A 193 -4.47 10.93 -1.38
N TYR A 194 -4.93 10.23 -2.42
CA TYR A 194 -5.42 8.87 -2.35
C TYR A 194 -4.37 7.85 -2.78
N LEU A 195 -3.23 8.30 -3.31
CA LEU A 195 -2.16 7.42 -3.76
C LEU A 195 -1.11 7.22 -2.66
N PRO A 196 -0.53 6.02 -2.57
CA PRO A 196 0.64 5.77 -1.72
C PRO A 196 1.82 6.66 -2.10
N GLN A 197 2.53 7.21 -1.11
CA GLN A 197 3.65 8.15 -1.34
C GLN A 197 4.74 7.55 -2.24
N TRP A 198 5.08 6.27 -2.04
CA TRP A 198 6.09 5.59 -2.85
C TRP A 198 5.72 5.51 -4.34
N ILE A 199 4.43 5.44 -4.68
CA ILE A 199 3.96 5.45 -6.06
C ILE A 199 4.22 6.82 -6.68
N ILE A 200 3.93 7.88 -5.94
CA ILE A 200 4.14 9.26 -6.37
C ILE A 200 5.64 9.49 -6.63
N ASP A 201 6.47 9.22 -5.63
CA ASP A 201 7.90 9.55 -5.66
C ASP A 201 8.70 8.69 -6.65
N LYS A 202 8.46 7.38 -6.70
CA LYS A 202 9.26 6.46 -7.54
C LYS A 202 8.71 6.33 -8.95
N TYR A 203 7.39 6.36 -9.13
CA TYR A 203 6.76 6.04 -10.41
C TYR A 203 6.21 7.24 -11.12
N ILE A 204 5.32 8.02 -10.51
CA ILE A 204 4.68 9.15 -11.20
C ILE A 204 5.73 10.15 -11.66
N HIS A 205 6.62 10.55 -10.73
CA HIS A 205 7.74 11.43 -11.06
C HIS A 205 8.61 10.80 -12.15
N GLY A 206 9.04 9.54 -11.97
CA GLY A 206 9.87 8.83 -12.94
C GLY A 206 9.28 8.74 -14.36
N PHE A 207 7.98 8.49 -14.49
CA PHE A 207 7.30 8.41 -15.79
C PHE A 207 7.17 9.77 -16.46
N ILE A 208 6.81 10.81 -15.71
CA ILE A 208 6.75 12.18 -16.25
C ILE A 208 8.14 12.62 -16.71
N HIS A 209 9.18 12.34 -15.92
CA HIS A 209 10.56 12.63 -16.29
C HIS A 209 10.98 11.90 -17.56
N ALA A 210 10.71 10.59 -17.65
CA ALA A 210 11.05 9.78 -18.82
C ALA A 210 10.34 10.27 -20.08
N GLN A 211 9.07 10.65 -19.97
CA GLN A 211 8.28 11.13 -21.11
C GLN A 211 8.64 12.57 -21.52
N ALA A 212 8.79 13.48 -20.54
CA ALA A 212 9.11 14.88 -20.80
C ALA A 212 10.54 15.07 -21.32
N LEU A 213 11.48 14.22 -20.88
CA LEU A 213 12.87 14.24 -21.33
C LEU A 213 13.18 13.17 -22.38
N HIS A 214 12.15 12.53 -22.96
CA HIS A 214 12.36 11.51 -23.99
C HIS A 214 13.09 12.14 -25.18
N ASN A 215 14.34 11.73 -25.41
CA ASN A 215 15.27 12.30 -26.40
C ASN A 215 15.63 13.78 -26.21
N TRP A 216 15.43 14.35 -25.01
CA TRP A 216 15.76 15.75 -24.74
C TRP A 216 17.24 16.03 -24.97
N GLN A 217 17.53 17.18 -25.59
CA GLN A 217 18.87 17.72 -25.76
C GLN A 217 18.96 19.09 -25.09
N PRO A 218 20.12 19.50 -24.57
CA PRO A 218 20.30 20.83 -23.97
C PRO A 218 19.86 22.00 -24.86
N SER A 219 19.90 21.83 -26.19
CA SER A 219 19.41 22.80 -27.16
C SER A 219 17.88 22.97 -27.20
N ASP A 220 17.14 22.00 -26.68
CA ASP A 220 15.68 22.03 -26.65
C ASP A 220 15.16 22.76 -25.41
N LEU A 221 14.89 24.06 -25.58
CA LEU A 221 14.29 24.91 -24.57
C LEU A 221 12.80 24.61 -24.34
N SER A 222 12.15 23.84 -25.21
CA SER A 222 10.72 23.53 -25.06
C SER A 222 10.45 22.63 -23.85
N ALA A 223 11.40 21.75 -23.49
CA ALA A 223 11.31 20.92 -22.30
C ALA A 223 11.25 21.75 -21.01
N LYS A 224 11.85 22.94 -20.99
CA LYS A 224 11.75 23.87 -19.85
C LYS A 224 10.30 24.29 -19.61
N ALA A 225 9.59 24.65 -20.68
CA ALA A 225 8.18 25.04 -20.62
C ALA A 225 7.28 23.88 -20.16
N VAL A 226 7.62 22.65 -20.55
CA VAL A 226 6.90 21.43 -20.12
C VAL A 226 7.10 21.16 -18.62
N LEU A 227 8.32 21.34 -18.11
CA LEU A 227 8.70 20.99 -16.74
C LEU A 227 8.34 22.07 -15.70
N LEU A 228 8.26 23.34 -16.10
CA LEU A 228 7.94 24.47 -15.21
C LEU A 228 6.64 24.26 -14.41
N PRO A 229 5.52 23.83 -15.01
CA PRO A 229 4.29 23.56 -14.26
C PRO A 229 4.44 22.45 -13.19
N TRP A 230 5.32 21.47 -13.44
CA TRP A 230 5.57 20.35 -12.51
C TRP A 230 6.40 20.73 -11.28
N GLN A 231 7.20 21.81 -11.37
CA GLN A 231 8.00 22.31 -10.24
C GLN A 231 7.14 22.59 -9.00
N LYS A 232 5.90 23.05 -9.19
CA LYS A 232 4.97 23.34 -8.07
C LYS A 232 4.22 22.11 -7.55
N VAL A 233 4.25 21.00 -8.29
CA VAL A 233 3.54 19.76 -7.96
C VAL A 233 4.41 18.86 -7.11
N PHE A 234 5.71 18.83 -7.40
CA PHE A 234 6.65 17.93 -6.74
C PHE A 234 7.24 18.55 -5.47
N LYS A 235 7.55 17.70 -4.48
CA LYS A 235 8.32 18.11 -3.30
C LYS A 235 9.70 18.62 -3.74
N GLN A 236 10.20 19.65 -3.06
CA GLN A 236 11.47 20.29 -3.41
C GLN A 236 12.64 19.30 -3.43
N GLU A 237 12.70 18.37 -2.48
CA GLU A 237 13.76 17.37 -2.39
C GLU A 237 13.77 16.44 -3.61
N THR A 238 12.60 15.90 -3.98
CA THR A 238 12.45 15.02 -5.14
C THR A 238 12.71 15.75 -6.45
N TRP A 239 12.28 17.02 -6.55
CA TRP A 239 12.58 17.90 -7.67
C TRP A 239 14.09 18.13 -7.82
N ASN A 240 14.77 18.48 -6.74
CA ASN A 240 16.20 18.75 -6.74
C ASN A 240 17.00 17.49 -7.15
N ALA A 241 16.64 16.33 -6.61
CA ALA A 241 17.24 15.05 -6.98
C ALA A 241 17.04 14.75 -8.48
N PHE A 242 15.85 15.02 -9.03
CA PHE A 242 15.57 14.91 -10.45
C PHE A 242 16.43 15.86 -11.29
N MET A 243 16.41 17.16 -10.98
CA MET A 243 17.17 18.17 -11.71
C MET A 243 18.67 17.81 -11.76
N ASN A 244 19.23 17.40 -10.62
CA ASN A 244 20.63 17.00 -10.51
C ASN A 244 20.96 15.76 -11.34
N LYS A 245 20.11 14.73 -11.28
CA LYS A 245 20.36 13.45 -11.94
C LYS A 245 20.23 13.52 -13.46
N TYR A 246 19.24 14.23 -13.99
CA TYR A 246 18.88 14.14 -15.42
C TYR A 246 19.25 15.38 -16.23
N ILE A 247 19.10 16.59 -15.67
CA ILE A 247 19.34 17.84 -16.40
C ILE A 247 20.75 18.34 -16.14
N VAL A 248 21.12 18.56 -14.88
CA VAL A 248 22.43 19.11 -14.49
C VAL A 248 23.56 18.19 -14.93
N SER A 249 23.46 16.89 -14.69
CA SER A 249 24.46 15.90 -15.13
C SER A 249 24.74 16.00 -16.64
N LYS A 250 23.68 16.16 -17.47
CA LYS A 250 23.81 16.26 -18.92
C LYS A 250 24.36 17.62 -19.36
N LEU A 251 23.93 18.71 -18.71
CA LEU A 251 24.46 20.06 -18.95
C LEU A 251 25.95 20.16 -18.62
N ILE A 252 26.38 19.57 -17.51
CA ILE A 252 27.80 19.49 -17.13
C ILE A 252 28.57 18.69 -18.18
N SER A 253 28.05 17.55 -18.64
CA SER A 253 28.70 16.76 -19.70
C SER A 253 28.87 17.55 -21.00
N THR A 254 27.87 18.31 -21.42
CA THR A 254 28.00 19.20 -22.59
C THR A 254 28.98 20.34 -22.37
N MET A 255 29.04 20.90 -21.17
CA MET A 255 30.01 21.93 -20.80
C MET A 255 31.44 21.40 -20.71
N GLN A 256 31.66 20.13 -20.33
CA GLN A 256 32.99 19.51 -20.33
C GLN A 256 33.53 19.28 -21.75
N GLN A 257 32.64 19.13 -22.73
CA GLN A 257 32.99 19.00 -24.14
C GLN A 257 33.11 20.36 -24.86
N PHE A 258 32.89 21.46 -24.14
CA PHE A 258 32.97 22.81 -24.67
C PHE A 258 34.42 23.20 -24.97
N ILE A 259 34.75 23.33 -26.25
CA ILE A 259 36.05 23.83 -26.71
C ILE A 259 35.93 25.33 -26.89
N ILE A 260 36.73 26.10 -26.15
CA ILE A 260 36.85 27.54 -26.33
C ILE A 260 37.79 27.77 -27.52
N ASP A 261 37.23 28.06 -28.69
CA ASP A 261 38.00 28.45 -29.87
C ASP A 261 38.03 29.99 -29.98
N PRO A 262 39.21 30.63 -29.82
CA PRO A 262 39.35 32.08 -29.91
C PRO A 262 39.01 32.69 -31.27
N ARG A 263 38.84 31.90 -32.34
CA ARG A 263 38.61 32.39 -33.71
C ARG A 263 37.15 32.30 -34.15
N GLU A 264 36.43 31.27 -33.72
CA GLU A 264 34.98 31.09 -33.97
C GLU A 264 34.32 30.50 -32.71
N GLN A 265 33.95 31.38 -31.78
CA GLN A 265 33.35 30.97 -30.51
C GLN A 265 31.87 30.63 -30.67
N ILE A 266 31.52 29.34 -30.59
CA ILE A 266 30.12 28.87 -30.55
C ILE A 266 29.66 28.89 -29.09
N LEU A 267 28.92 29.90 -28.66
CA LEU A 267 28.46 30.04 -27.27
C LEU A 267 27.16 29.29 -26.93
N ASP A 268 26.60 28.53 -27.87
CA ASP A 268 25.31 27.84 -27.67
C ASP A 268 25.29 26.93 -26.43
N PRO A 269 26.33 26.13 -26.12
CA PRO A 269 26.38 25.33 -24.88
C PRO A 269 26.27 26.17 -23.61
N TRP A 270 26.85 27.39 -23.61
CA TRP A 270 26.75 28.33 -22.50
C TRP A 270 25.34 28.92 -22.39
N HIS A 271 24.72 29.31 -23.51
CA HIS A 271 23.35 29.81 -23.52
C HIS A 271 22.35 28.74 -23.04
N TRP A 272 22.55 27.47 -23.40
CA TRP A 272 21.75 26.36 -22.89
C TRP A 272 21.93 26.22 -21.39
N PHE A 273 23.15 26.27 -20.86
CA PHE A 273 23.39 26.20 -19.42
C PHE A 273 22.68 27.32 -18.65
N ILE A 274 22.82 28.57 -19.11
CA ILE A 274 22.17 29.74 -18.49
C ILE A 274 20.65 29.64 -18.56
N ALA A 275 20.08 29.08 -19.62
CA ALA A 275 18.65 28.95 -19.77
C ALA A 275 17.99 28.06 -18.69
N TRP A 276 18.75 27.19 -18.01
CA TRP A 276 18.25 26.32 -16.93
C TRP A 276 18.63 26.82 -15.53
N TYR A 277 19.45 27.86 -15.42
CA TYR A 277 20.00 28.35 -14.15
C TYR A 277 18.93 28.69 -13.10
N ASP A 278 17.78 29.21 -13.53
CA ASP A 278 16.64 29.58 -12.68
C ASP A 278 15.86 28.37 -12.12
N MET A 279 15.98 27.18 -12.72
CA MET A 279 15.28 25.97 -12.28
C MET A 279 16.19 24.99 -11.53
N VAL A 280 17.50 25.16 -11.62
CA VAL A 280 18.48 24.33 -10.90
C VAL A 280 18.51 24.74 -9.42
N PRO A 281 18.43 23.78 -8.49
CA PRO A 281 18.60 24.10 -7.07
C PRO A 281 19.95 24.75 -6.83
N LEU A 282 19.93 25.96 -6.28
CA LEU A 282 21.12 26.58 -5.69
C LEU A 282 21.49 25.73 -4.48
N SER A 283 22.58 24.97 -4.61
CA SER A 283 23.20 24.21 -3.54
C SER A 283 23.57 25.11 -2.37
#